data_AF-T0RGW6-F1
#
_entry.id   AF-T0RGW6-F1
#
_cell.length_a   1.000
_cell.length_b   1.000
_cell.length_c   1.000
_cell.angle_alpha   90.00
_cell.angle_beta   90.00
_cell.angle_gamma   90.00
#
_symmetry.space_group_name_H-M   'P 1'
#
loop_
_entity.id
_entity.type
_entity.pdbx_description
1 polymer ?
#
loop_
_entity_poly.entity_id
_entity_poly.type
_entity_poly.pdbx_seq_one_letter_code
_entity_poly.pdbx_strand_id
1 'polypeptide(L)'
;MVGESGIDRMRGPNLEFQEDSLREHIRISEELEKPLILHNVRGLDVILKLHREMRPKQAWILHDFNGNDIQIKQIKGKNIFASLGPTFMRDNSKIAQFATDLDIKTIFFETDDAKDLKICAVYEKYAGLLNMELQTLCDQIEKNFSNLFGSNV
;
A
#
# COMPACT_ATOMS: atom_id res chain seq x y z
N MET A 1 -10.41 6.29 -6.52
CA MET A 1 -10.04 5.46 -5.35
C MET A 1 -11.14 5.54 -4.31
N VAL A 2 -11.25 4.53 -3.45
CA VAL A 2 -12.07 4.51 -2.22
C VAL A 2 -11.13 4.43 -1.02
N GLY A 3 -11.44 5.11 0.08
CA GLY A 3 -10.65 5.11 1.32
C GLY A 3 -10.34 6.52 1.83
N GLU A 4 -9.51 6.69 2.86
CA GLU A 4 -8.83 5.62 3.62
C GLU A 4 -9.78 4.81 4.53
N SER A 5 -9.64 3.49 4.53
CA SER A 5 -10.38 2.55 5.39
C SER A 5 -9.45 1.41 5.80
N GLY A 6 -9.77 0.61 6.82
CA GLY A 6 -8.87 -0.48 7.19
C GLY A 6 -9.00 -0.97 8.62
N ILE A 7 -7.90 -1.54 9.12
CA ILE A 7 -7.84 -2.13 10.46
C ILE A 7 -6.75 -1.44 11.27
N ASP A 8 -7.15 -0.88 12.41
CA ASP A 8 -6.27 -0.36 13.45
C ASP A 8 -6.55 -1.08 14.77
N ARG A 9 -5.69 -2.02 15.16
CA ARG A 9 -5.86 -2.71 16.45
C ARG A 9 -5.50 -1.84 17.67
N MET A 10 -4.96 -0.65 17.46
CA MET A 10 -4.54 0.26 18.51
C MET A 10 -5.53 1.41 18.73
N ARG A 11 -6.39 1.70 17.75
CA ARG A 11 -7.32 2.85 17.78
C ARG A 11 -8.67 2.51 17.16
N GLY A 12 -9.68 3.31 17.51
CA GLY A 12 -11.02 3.20 16.92
C GLY A 12 -11.94 2.20 17.66
N PRO A 13 -13.04 1.78 17.01
CA PRO A 13 -14.01 0.86 17.58
C PRO A 13 -13.46 -0.57 17.68
N ASN A 14 -14.26 -1.49 18.22
CA ASN A 14 -13.86 -2.90 18.31
C ASN A 14 -13.58 -3.52 16.93
N LEU A 15 -12.83 -4.62 16.91
CA LEU A 15 -12.37 -5.24 15.65
C LEU A 15 -13.53 -5.69 14.76
N GLU A 16 -14.63 -6.19 15.32
CA GLU A 16 -15.81 -6.62 14.57
C GLU A 16 -16.41 -5.46 13.76
N PHE A 17 -16.59 -4.31 14.40
CA PHE A 17 -17.06 -3.11 13.72
C PHE A 17 -16.09 -2.63 12.64
N GLN A 18 -14.78 -2.70 12.89
CA GLN A 18 -13.77 -2.33 11.88
C GLN A 18 -13.83 -3.29 10.67
N GLU A 19 -13.98 -4.59 10.90
CA GLU A 19 -14.14 -5.57 9.82
C GLU A 19 -15.41 -5.28 9.00
N ASP A 20 -16.54 -4.99 9.64
CA ASP A 20 -17.80 -4.69 8.96
C ASP A 20 -17.72 -3.40 8.14
N SER A 21 -17.15 -2.33 8.71
CA SER A 21 -16.89 -1.08 7.98
C SER A 21 -15.97 -1.32 6.77
N LEU A 22 -14.93 -2.14 6.93
CA LEU A 22 -14.03 -2.49 5.82
C LEU A 22 -14.75 -3.32 4.74
N ARG A 23 -15.63 -4.27 5.12
CA ARG A 23 -16.46 -5.01 4.16
C ARG A 23 -17.31 -4.08 3.29
N GLU A 24 -17.92 -3.05 3.88
CA GLU A 24 -18.69 -2.08 3.09
C GLU A 24 -17.80 -1.27 2.14
N HIS A 25 -16.63 -0.80 2.57
CA HIS A 25 -15.71 -0.10 1.67
C HIS A 25 -15.18 -0.97 0.54
N ILE A 26 -14.97 -2.28 0.79
CA ILE A 26 -14.64 -3.25 -0.26
C ILE A 26 -15.80 -3.34 -1.27
N ARG A 27 -17.06 -3.44 -0.82
CA ARG A 27 -18.21 -3.45 -1.74
C ARG A 27 -18.30 -2.18 -2.58
N ILE A 28 -18.13 -1.02 -1.98
CA ILE A 28 -18.14 0.27 -2.69
C ILE A 28 -16.99 0.34 -3.71
N SER A 29 -15.80 -0.14 -3.35
CA SER A 29 -14.64 -0.24 -4.26
C SER A 29 -14.99 -1.09 -5.49
N GLU A 30 -15.60 -2.25 -5.29
CA GLU A 30 -16.02 -3.14 -6.39
C GLU A 30 -17.13 -2.52 -7.25
N GLU A 31 -18.17 -1.92 -6.64
CA GLU A 31 -19.28 -1.29 -7.34
C GLU A 31 -18.85 -0.10 -8.21
N LEU A 32 -17.88 0.69 -7.71
CA LEU A 32 -17.37 1.85 -8.43
C LEU A 32 -16.20 1.51 -9.37
N GLU A 33 -15.78 0.25 -9.40
CA GLU A 33 -14.59 -0.21 -10.14
C GLU A 33 -13.35 0.65 -9.85
N LYS A 34 -13.15 0.99 -8.56
CA LYS A 34 -12.06 1.85 -8.10
C LYS A 34 -11.18 1.09 -7.12
N PRO A 35 -9.85 1.28 -7.15
CA PRO A 35 -8.97 0.69 -6.15
C PRO A 35 -9.25 1.23 -4.75
N LEU A 36 -8.90 0.42 -3.75
CA LEU A 36 -9.11 0.69 -2.32
C LEU A 36 -7.76 0.98 -1.64
N ILE A 37 -7.64 2.11 -0.95
CA ILE A 37 -6.48 2.40 -0.09
C ILE A 37 -6.78 2.03 1.36
N LEU A 38 -5.83 1.32 1.97
CA LEU A 38 -5.99 0.61 3.22
C LEU A 38 -5.04 1.12 4.31
N HIS A 39 -5.61 1.56 5.42
CA HIS A 39 -4.93 1.71 6.71
C HIS A 39 -4.66 0.33 7.32
N ASN A 40 -3.46 0.11 7.84
CA ASN A 40 -3.10 -1.17 8.44
C ASN A 40 -2.16 -1.01 9.64
N VAL A 41 -2.73 -0.97 10.84
CA VAL A 41 -1.99 -1.03 12.10
C VAL A 41 -2.24 -2.37 12.78
N ARG A 42 -1.27 -3.29 12.61
CA ARG A 42 -1.31 -4.66 13.14
C ARG A 42 -2.53 -5.46 12.67
N GLY A 43 -3.05 -5.17 11.48
CA GLY A 43 -4.29 -5.76 10.94
C GLY A 43 -4.12 -6.60 9.67
N LEU A 44 -2.90 -6.81 9.19
CA LEU A 44 -2.67 -7.43 7.88
C LEU A 44 -3.28 -8.85 7.78
N ASP A 45 -3.28 -9.61 8.87
CA ASP A 45 -3.89 -10.93 8.92
C ASP A 45 -5.41 -10.89 8.67
N VAL A 46 -6.09 -9.89 9.25
CA VAL A 46 -7.52 -9.62 9.06
C VAL A 46 -7.80 -9.13 7.64
N ILE A 47 -7.00 -8.18 7.15
CA ILE A 47 -7.10 -7.68 5.77
C ILE A 47 -6.96 -8.83 4.77
N LEU A 48 -5.94 -9.69 4.94
CA LEU A 48 -5.73 -10.84 4.06
C LEU A 48 -6.82 -11.91 4.19
N LYS A 49 -7.42 -12.07 5.37
CA LYS A 49 -8.60 -12.92 5.56
C LYS A 49 -9.76 -12.39 4.72
N LEU A 50 -10.10 -11.11 4.85
CA LEU A 50 -11.16 -10.47 4.07
C LEU A 50 -10.89 -10.54 2.55
N HIS A 51 -9.65 -10.34 2.12
CA HIS A 51 -9.26 -10.49 0.72
C HIS A 51 -9.58 -11.90 0.18
N ARG A 52 -9.34 -12.95 0.97
CA ARG A 52 -9.63 -14.33 0.57
C ARG A 52 -11.13 -14.64 0.56
N GLU A 53 -11.86 -14.10 1.53
CA GLU A 53 -13.31 -14.30 1.68
C GLU A 53 -14.09 -13.57 0.57
N MET A 54 -13.76 -12.30 0.35
CA MET A 54 -14.48 -11.41 -0.57
C MET A 54 -14.02 -11.58 -2.03
N ARG A 55 -12.79 -12.06 -2.26
CA ARG A 55 -12.19 -12.23 -3.59
C ARG A 55 -12.35 -10.98 -4.48
N PRO A 56 -11.85 -9.81 -4.00
CA PRO A 56 -12.01 -8.55 -4.72
C PRO A 56 -11.36 -8.62 -6.10
N LYS A 57 -11.94 -7.92 -7.07
CA LYS A 57 -11.32 -7.70 -8.38
C LYS A 57 -10.44 -6.45 -8.36
N GLN A 58 -10.87 -5.42 -7.62
CA GLN A 58 -10.17 -4.15 -7.53
C GLN A 58 -8.88 -4.28 -6.74
N ALA A 59 -7.85 -3.55 -7.14
CA ALA A 59 -6.57 -3.60 -6.45
C ALA A 59 -6.65 -2.88 -5.10
N TRP A 60 -5.87 -3.38 -4.15
CA TRP A 60 -5.74 -2.77 -2.82
C TRP A 60 -4.38 -2.14 -2.68
N ILE A 61 -4.29 -0.98 -2.03
CA ILE A 61 -3.04 -0.28 -1.74
C ILE A 61 -2.90 -0.21 -0.22
N LEU A 62 -1.86 -0.84 0.34
CA LEU A 62 -1.53 -0.70 1.76
C LEU A 62 -0.76 0.61 1.96
N HIS A 63 -1.40 1.57 2.64
CA HIS A 63 -0.80 2.85 3.01
C HIS A 63 0.29 2.65 4.08
N ASP A 64 1.36 3.44 3.99
CA ASP A 64 2.59 3.48 4.78
C ASP A 64 3.07 2.08 5.22
N PHE A 65 3.17 1.18 4.24
CA PHE A 65 3.33 -0.25 4.49
C PHE A 65 4.63 -0.56 5.24
N ASN A 66 4.51 -1.16 6.43
CA ASN A 66 5.64 -1.54 7.29
C ASN A 66 5.78 -3.07 7.47
N GLY A 67 5.80 -3.80 6.36
CA GLY A 67 5.95 -5.26 6.36
C GLY A 67 7.39 -5.76 6.42
N ASN A 68 7.57 -6.99 6.89
CA ASN A 68 8.81 -7.76 6.70
C ASN A 68 8.71 -8.72 5.50
N ASP A 69 9.76 -9.50 5.25
CA ASP A 69 9.83 -10.48 4.16
C ASP A 69 8.63 -11.45 4.11
N ILE A 70 8.16 -11.95 5.26
CA ILE A 70 7.00 -12.85 5.36
C ILE A 70 5.74 -12.11 4.88
N GLN A 71 5.52 -10.89 5.35
CA GLN A 71 4.35 -10.09 4.99
C GLN A 71 4.38 -9.69 3.50
N ILE A 72 5.56 -9.37 2.95
CA ILE A 72 5.75 -9.10 1.52
C ILE A 72 5.36 -10.34 0.69
N LYS A 73 5.83 -11.53 1.08
CA LYS A 73 5.45 -12.79 0.41
C LYS A 73 3.95 -13.05 0.47
N GLN A 74 3.27 -12.64 1.55
CA GLN A 74 1.83 -12.82 1.71
C GLN A 74 1.00 -11.93 0.78
N ILE A 75 1.46 -10.73 0.43
CA ILE A 75 0.75 -9.82 -0.48
C ILE A 75 1.11 -10.03 -1.96
N LYS A 76 2.27 -10.65 -2.23
CA LYS A 76 2.76 -10.90 -3.58
C LYS A 76 1.76 -11.68 -4.44
N GLY A 77 1.50 -11.17 -5.64
CA GLY A 77 0.62 -11.80 -6.63
C GLY A 77 -0.87 -11.75 -6.27
N LYS A 78 -1.29 -10.90 -5.33
CA LYS A 78 -2.70 -10.77 -4.90
C LYS A 78 -3.41 -9.52 -5.41
N ASN A 79 -2.83 -8.80 -6.38
CA ASN A 79 -3.31 -7.46 -6.76
C ASN A 79 -3.34 -6.49 -5.55
N ILE A 80 -2.36 -6.65 -4.65
CA ILE A 80 -2.14 -5.79 -3.49
C ILE A 80 -0.82 -5.06 -3.71
N PHE A 81 -0.88 -3.73 -3.60
CA PHE A 81 0.21 -2.79 -3.76
C PHE A 81 0.66 -2.29 -2.38
N ALA A 82 1.91 -1.89 -2.28
CA ALA A 82 2.46 -1.23 -1.09
C ALA A 82 2.79 0.23 -1.42
N SER A 83 2.29 1.16 -0.62
CA SER A 83 2.76 2.55 -0.65
C SER A 83 3.85 2.73 0.41
N LEU A 84 4.98 3.31 0.02
CA LEU A 84 6.13 3.55 0.90
C LEU A 84 6.22 5.04 1.23
N GLY A 85 6.24 5.39 2.51
CA GLY A 85 6.26 6.78 2.95
C GLY A 85 7.08 7.01 4.23
N PRO A 86 6.55 7.77 5.21
CA PRO A 86 7.27 8.12 6.43
C PRO A 86 7.88 6.93 7.17
N THR A 87 7.20 5.78 7.23
CA THR A 87 7.74 4.61 7.90
C THR A 87 8.95 4.03 7.18
N PHE A 88 8.93 3.96 5.86
CA PHE A 88 10.08 3.53 5.06
C PHE A 88 11.30 4.45 5.23
N MET A 89 11.08 5.74 5.45
CA MET A 89 12.16 6.70 5.70
C MET A 89 12.90 6.45 7.02
N ARG A 90 12.29 5.74 7.98
CA ARG A 90 12.94 5.34 9.24
C ARG A 90 13.77 4.08 9.05
N ASP A 91 15.09 4.18 9.22
CA ASP A 91 16.03 3.08 8.96
C ASP A 91 15.84 1.85 9.86
N ASN A 92 15.24 2.03 11.04
CA ASN A 92 14.92 0.94 11.95
C ASN A 92 13.54 0.29 11.71
N SER A 93 12.78 0.76 10.70
CA SER A 93 11.53 0.12 10.31
C SER A 93 11.77 -1.24 9.67
N LYS A 94 10.74 -2.09 9.65
CA LYS A 94 10.84 -3.40 8.98
C LYS A 94 11.01 -3.20 7.48
N ILE A 95 10.18 -2.33 6.91
CA ILE A 95 10.16 -2.14 5.47
C ILE A 95 11.45 -1.52 4.94
N ALA A 96 12.15 -0.67 5.71
CA ALA A 96 13.47 -0.17 5.31
C ALA A 96 14.49 -1.28 5.04
N GLN A 97 14.36 -2.44 5.70
CA GLN A 97 15.25 -3.60 5.53
C GLN A 97 14.86 -4.49 4.35
N PHE A 98 13.57 -4.53 3.99
CA PHE A 98 13.01 -5.47 3.01
C PHE A 98 12.38 -4.78 1.78
N ALA A 99 12.56 -3.46 1.63
CA ALA A 99 11.92 -2.68 0.56
C ALA A 99 12.25 -3.23 -0.83
N THR A 100 13.47 -3.72 -1.04
CA THR A 100 13.92 -4.29 -2.32
C THR A 100 13.30 -5.66 -2.64
N ASP A 101 12.62 -6.30 -1.70
CA ASP A 101 11.89 -7.56 -1.93
C ASP A 101 10.51 -7.33 -2.56
N LEU A 102 10.01 -6.09 -2.54
CA LEU A 102 8.78 -5.72 -3.21
C LEU A 102 8.97 -5.74 -4.74
N ASP A 103 7.92 -6.14 -5.47
CA ASP A 103 7.91 -5.99 -6.92
C ASP A 103 7.71 -4.51 -7.25
N ILE A 104 8.67 -3.91 -7.96
CA ILE A 104 8.63 -2.51 -8.39
C ILE A 104 7.37 -2.18 -9.21
N LYS A 105 6.69 -3.17 -9.78
CA LYS A 105 5.42 -3.00 -10.52
C LYS A 105 4.19 -2.86 -9.62
N THR A 106 4.34 -3.12 -8.32
CA THR A 106 3.25 -3.10 -7.35
C THR A 106 3.56 -2.21 -6.14
N ILE A 107 4.30 -1.13 -6.36
CA ILE A 107 4.59 -0.13 -5.33
C ILE A 107 4.18 1.27 -5.75
N PHE A 108 3.97 2.11 -4.75
CA PHE A 108 3.83 3.56 -4.84
C PHE A 108 4.65 4.24 -3.73
N PHE A 109 4.72 5.56 -3.79
CA PHE A 109 5.39 6.39 -2.80
C PHE A 109 4.47 7.51 -2.34
N GLU A 110 4.59 7.89 -1.09
CA GLU A 110 3.75 8.92 -0.48
C GLU A 110 4.50 9.67 0.62
N THR A 111 3.90 10.79 1.04
CA THR A 111 4.35 11.54 2.22
C THR A 111 3.41 11.36 3.41
N ASP A 112 2.26 10.71 3.19
CA ASP A 112 1.09 10.87 4.05
C ASP A 112 0.83 12.39 4.22
N ASP A 113 0.76 12.91 5.45
CA ASP A 113 0.72 14.35 5.74
C ASP A 113 2.01 14.87 6.43
N ALA A 114 3.14 14.17 6.26
CA ALA A 114 4.40 14.55 6.90
C ALA A 114 4.95 15.88 6.34
N LYS A 115 4.86 16.95 7.13
CA LYS A 115 5.26 18.32 6.75
C LYS A 115 6.72 18.45 6.31
N ASP A 116 7.62 17.67 6.92
CA ASP A 116 9.06 17.78 6.72
C ASP A 116 9.61 16.71 5.76
N LEU A 117 8.75 15.90 5.15
CA LEU A 117 9.14 14.88 4.18
C LEU A 117 8.79 15.32 2.76
N LYS A 118 9.81 15.48 1.92
CA LYS A 118 9.62 15.70 0.49
C LYS A 118 9.44 14.36 -0.22
N ILE A 119 8.46 14.29 -1.12
CA ILE A 119 8.21 13.08 -1.93
C ILE A 119 9.46 12.63 -2.70
N CYS A 120 10.26 13.57 -3.24
CA CYS A 120 11.49 13.25 -3.96
C CYS A 120 12.49 12.46 -3.11
N ALA A 121 12.57 12.72 -1.80
CA ALA A 121 13.48 12.01 -0.90
C ALA A 121 13.09 10.53 -0.75
N VAL A 122 11.80 10.20 -0.83
CA VAL A 122 11.31 8.83 -0.77
C VAL A 122 11.71 8.06 -2.04
N TYR A 123 11.53 8.68 -3.21
CA TYR A 123 11.97 8.12 -4.48
C TYR A 123 13.48 7.94 -4.54
N GLU A 124 14.25 8.96 -4.15
CA GLU A 124 15.72 8.92 -4.13
C GLU A 124 16.24 7.81 -3.22
N LYS A 125 15.68 7.66 -2.02
CA LYS A 125 16.04 6.56 -1.09
C LYS A 125 15.80 5.20 -1.76
N TYR A 126 14.63 4.98 -2.36
CA TYR A 126 14.31 3.70 -2.97
C TYR A 126 15.14 3.40 -4.22
N ALA A 127 15.33 4.40 -5.09
CA ALA A 127 16.19 4.30 -6.28
C ALA A 127 17.62 3.92 -5.88
N GLY A 128 18.15 4.55 -4.82
CA GLY A 128 19.47 4.24 -4.25
C GLY A 128 19.59 2.79 -3.77
N LEU A 129 18.56 2.25 -3.10
CA LEU A 129 18.55 0.83 -2.66
C LEU A 129 18.61 -0.14 -3.84
N LEU A 130 18.00 0.22 -4.98
CA LEU A 130 18.00 -0.60 -6.19
C LEU A 130 19.22 -0.37 -7.10
N ASN A 131 20.09 0.61 -6.79
CA ASN A 131 21.09 1.13 -7.72
C ASN A 131 20.48 1.48 -9.10
N MET A 132 19.28 2.06 -9.07
CA MET A 132 18.50 2.46 -10.24
C MET A 132 18.56 3.97 -10.43
N GLU A 133 18.51 4.41 -11.68
CA GLU A 133 18.41 5.84 -12.00
C GLU A 133 17.01 6.37 -11.63
N LEU A 134 16.94 7.60 -11.12
CA LEU A 134 15.72 8.16 -10.54
C LEU A 134 14.59 8.30 -11.58
N GLN A 135 14.89 8.78 -12.79
CA GLN A 135 13.91 8.90 -13.87
C GLN A 135 13.34 7.53 -14.25
N THR A 136 14.17 6.48 -14.28
CA THR A 136 13.72 5.10 -14.53
C THR A 136 12.71 4.63 -13.48
N LEU A 137 12.94 4.97 -12.21
CA LEU A 137 11.96 4.68 -11.15
C LEU A 137 10.67 5.49 -11.35
N CYS A 138 10.78 6.79 -11.64
CA CYS A 138 9.62 7.65 -11.92
C CYS A 138 8.75 7.09 -13.06
N ASP A 139 9.35 6.72 -14.19
CA ASP A 139 8.66 6.15 -15.34
C ASP A 139 7.93 4.83 -14.97
N GLN A 140 8.58 4.00 -14.13
CA GLN A 140 7.97 2.76 -13.66
C GLN A 140 6.77 3.01 -12.72
N ILE A 141 6.84 4.02 -11.84
CA ILE A 141 5.71 4.37 -10.96
C ILE A 141 4.57 5.01 -11.74
N GLU A 142 4.87 5.85 -12.73
CA GLU A 142 3.85 6.40 -13.64
C GLU A 142 3.14 5.28 -14.42
N LYS A 143 3.89 4.26 -14.84
CA LYS A 143 3.31 3.06 -15.45
C LYS A 143 2.43 2.29 -14.48
N ASN A 144 2.85 2.12 -13.22
CA ASN A 144 2.02 1.48 -12.19
C ASN A 144 0.71 2.25 -11.99
N PHE A 145 0.80 3.58 -11.92
CA PHE A 145 -0.36 4.46 -11.76
C PHE A 145 -1.31 4.33 -12.94
N SER A 146 -0.80 4.44 -14.17
CA SER A 146 -1.58 4.32 -15.41
C SER A 146 -2.26 2.95 -15.53
N ASN A 147 -1.57 1.88 -15.14
CA ASN A 147 -2.15 0.53 -15.13
C ASN A 147 -3.27 0.37 -14.10
N LEU A 148 -3.16 1.08 -12.96
CA LEU A 148 -4.09 0.93 -11.86
C LEU A 148 -5.32 1.84 -11.98
N PHE A 149 -5.14 3.06 -12.46
CA PHE A 149 -6.21 4.07 -12.56
C PHE A 149 -6.71 4.31 -13.98
N GLY A 150 -6.02 3.75 -14.99
CA GLY A 150 -6.29 4.01 -16.41
C GLY A 150 -5.60 5.27 -16.92
N SER A 151 -5.44 5.36 -18.25
CA SER A 151 -4.70 6.45 -18.92
C SER A 151 -5.45 7.79 -19.01
N ASN A 152 -6.62 7.93 -18.37
CA ASN A 152 -7.50 9.10 -18.47
C ASN A 152 -7.78 9.77 -17.11
N VAL A 153 -6.84 9.68 -16.16
CA VAL A 153 -6.86 10.49 -14.93
C VAL A 153 -6.10 11.78 -15.13
#